data_AF-A0A7K2SH62-F1
#
_entry.id   AF-A0A7K2SH62-F1
#
_cell.length_a   1.000
_cell.length_b   1.000
_cell.length_c   1.000
_cell.angle_alpha   90.00
_cell.angle_beta   90.00
_cell.angle_gamma   90.00
#
_symmetry.space_group_name_H-M   'P 1'
#
loop_
_entity.id
_entity.type
_entity.pdbx_description
1 polymer ?
#
loop_
_entity_poly.entity_id
_entity_poly.type
_entity_poly.pdbx_seq_one_letter_code
_entity_poly.pdbx_strand_id
1 'polypeptide(L)'
;MEREGRAVRAVSGELVTIGEFARLSRLSAKALRRYDELGLLRPALVDPVNGYRYYDPAQAEGARLVAWLRRIGMPLSRIGRVVALDAGAAAVEIRAYWARVEAETAARRDLAMYLVDHLSAEGRTMTRISGGTWDAGGTGNPGTTGGTGGAGDPGAIGGTGSGAGAVPLAIRCAALTDTGTVRTTNQDAAFAGPRLLAVADGFGAGGAEASAAAIEALKPSVWGAREGALSAADLLNALEDTADSASRAVRDAVAPCAAPDGSGTTLTAMLWTGSRLGLVHIGDSRAYLLRGGELFRITQDHSLVQSMIDDGSLTEEEAASHPQRALLLRALVGGVGSAPVAVAVRPDVRLREVRAGDRYLLCSDGLSAVVDEAELRAAVIAADDPEEAVRRLVGLAREAGGPDNVACAVADVAVEG
;
A
#
# COMPACT_ATOMS: atom_id res chain seq x y z
N MET A 1 -14.52 -32.55 46.95
CA MET A 1 -15.71 -31.99 46.28
C MET A 1 -16.38 -31.07 47.29
N GLU A 2 -16.80 -29.88 46.85
CA GLU A 2 -17.45 -28.82 47.64
C GLU A 2 -16.52 -27.97 48.53
N ARG A 3 -16.25 -26.74 48.06
CA ARG A 3 -15.94 -25.60 48.93
C ARG A 3 -16.88 -24.46 48.54
N GLU A 4 -17.79 -24.19 49.47
CA GLU A 4 -18.79 -23.13 49.44
C GLU A 4 -18.20 -21.72 49.41
N GLY A 5 -19.00 -20.83 48.83
CA GLY A 5 -18.77 -19.42 48.70
C GLY A 5 -18.55 -18.69 50.03
N ARG A 6 -17.73 -17.64 49.95
CA ARG A 6 -17.90 -16.46 50.80
C ARG A 6 -18.06 -15.26 49.89
N ALA A 7 -19.32 -14.86 49.77
CA ALA A 7 -19.78 -13.70 49.03
C ALA A 7 -19.24 -12.40 49.63
N VAL A 8 -18.63 -11.57 48.79
CA VAL A 8 -18.61 -10.12 48.98
C VAL A 8 -19.90 -9.60 48.34
N ARG A 9 -20.86 -9.22 49.18
CA ARG A 9 -22.12 -8.58 48.78
C ARG A 9 -21.83 -7.25 48.10
N ALA A 10 -22.24 -7.10 46.84
CA ALA A 10 -22.48 -5.81 46.21
C ALA A 10 -23.98 -5.68 45.91
N VAL A 11 -24.52 -4.49 46.16
CA VAL A 11 -25.90 -4.13 45.89
C VAL A 11 -26.08 -3.95 44.37
N SER A 12 -27.03 -4.70 43.81
CA SER A 12 -27.72 -4.51 42.52
C SER A 12 -26.89 -4.61 41.23
N GLY A 13 -26.73 -5.85 40.76
CA GLY A 13 -26.27 -6.20 39.41
C GLY A 13 -25.32 -7.40 39.49
N GLU A 14 -25.80 -8.62 39.19
CA GLU A 14 -24.88 -9.75 39.04
C GLU A 14 -23.86 -9.40 37.94
N LEU A 15 -22.61 -9.21 38.34
CA LEU A 15 -21.52 -8.99 37.40
C LEU A 15 -21.45 -10.21 36.48
N VAL A 16 -21.50 -9.96 35.17
CA VAL A 16 -21.49 -11.02 34.16
C VAL A 16 -20.07 -11.30 33.70
N THR A 17 -19.81 -12.56 33.37
CA THR A 17 -18.52 -12.97 32.81
C THR A 17 -18.26 -12.32 31.45
N ILE A 18 -17.00 -12.18 31.04
CA ILE A 18 -16.65 -11.64 29.71
C ILE A 18 -17.37 -12.35 28.55
N GLY A 19 -17.59 -13.67 28.64
CA GLY A 19 -18.31 -14.43 27.61
C GLY A 19 -19.82 -14.19 27.60
N GLU A 20 -20.42 -13.89 28.75
CA GLU A 20 -21.81 -13.52 28.86
C GLU A 20 -22.05 -12.06 28.44
N PHE A 21 -21.16 -11.16 28.84
CA PHE A 21 -21.15 -9.77 28.41
C PHE A 21 -20.93 -9.63 26.89
N ALA A 22 -20.09 -10.47 26.29
CA ALA A 22 -19.91 -10.58 24.84
C ALA A 22 -21.24 -10.85 24.11
N ARG A 23 -22.04 -11.81 24.61
CA ARG A 23 -23.36 -12.12 24.06
C ARG A 23 -24.34 -10.96 24.23
N LEU A 24 -24.36 -10.33 25.40
CA LEU A 24 -25.22 -9.17 25.69
C LEU A 24 -24.89 -7.96 24.81
N SER A 25 -23.61 -7.68 24.60
CA SER A 25 -23.13 -6.53 23.80
C SER A 25 -23.07 -6.80 22.29
N ARG A 26 -23.24 -8.06 21.85
CA ARG A 26 -22.97 -8.54 20.48
C ARG A 26 -21.54 -8.26 20.01
N LEU A 27 -20.59 -8.35 20.94
CA LEU A 27 -19.17 -8.15 20.69
C LEU A 27 -18.41 -9.42 21.05
N SER A 28 -17.23 -9.63 20.46
CA SER A 28 -16.38 -10.76 20.84
C SER A 28 -15.70 -10.51 22.19
N ALA A 29 -15.42 -11.59 22.95
CA ALA A 29 -14.64 -11.50 24.18
C ALA A 29 -13.23 -10.90 23.95
N LYS A 30 -12.69 -11.04 22.73
CA LYS A 30 -11.41 -10.44 22.32
C LYS A 30 -11.53 -8.93 22.13
N ALA A 31 -12.60 -8.44 21.52
CA ALA A 31 -12.87 -7.00 21.40
C ALA A 31 -13.01 -6.33 22.77
N LEU A 32 -13.65 -7.00 23.74
CA LEU A 32 -13.79 -6.51 25.11
C LEU A 32 -12.45 -6.39 25.85
N ARG A 33 -11.52 -7.34 25.65
CA ARG A 33 -10.15 -7.24 26.19
C ARG A 33 -9.36 -6.09 25.57
N ARG A 34 -9.49 -5.90 24.26
CA ARG A 34 -8.86 -4.78 23.55
C ARG A 34 -9.42 -3.42 24.00
N TYR A 35 -10.72 -3.33 24.26
CA TYR A 35 -11.33 -2.10 24.76
C TYR A 35 -10.93 -1.78 26.20
N ASP A 36 -10.67 -2.80 27.02
CA ASP A 36 -10.08 -2.64 28.35
C ASP A 36 -8.65 -2.08 28.25
N GLU A 37 -7.79 -2.68 27.42
CA GLU A 37 -6.40 -2.22 27.17
C GLU A 37 -6.33 -0.78 26.66
N LEU A 38 -7.27 -0.39 25.81
CA LEU A 38 -7.39 0.96 25.26
C LEU A 38 -8.11 1.94 26.21
N GLY A 39 -8.58 1.47 27.37
CA GLY A 39 -9.31 2.26 28.35
C GLY A 39 -10.70 2.73 27.89
N LEU A 40 -11.22 2.18 26.80
CA LEU A 40 -12.52 2.53 26.20
C LEU A 40 -13.70 1.85 26.92
N LEU A 41 -13.47 0.65 27.45
CA LEU A 41 -14.46 -0.09 28.22
C LEU A 41 -13.76 -0.95 29.27
N ARG A 42 -13.62 -0.40 30.48
CA ARG A 42 -12.97 -1.10 31.58
C ARG A 42 -13.92 -2.12 32.23
N PRO A 43 -13.45 -3.34 32.55
CA PRO A 43 -14.21 -4.30 33.32
C PRO A 43 -14.50 -3.74 34.71
N ALA A 44 -15.68 -4.05 35.24
CA ALA A 44 -16.09 -3.66 36.59
C ALA A 44 -15.24 -4.34 37.67
N LEU A 45 -14.78 -5.56 37.40
CA LEU A 45 -13.87 -6.30 38.27
C LEU A 45 -12.91 -7.15 37.42
N VAL A 46 -11.63 -7.12 37.80
CA VAL A 46 -10.63 -8.09 37.34
C VAL A 46 -10.25 -8.93 38.54
N ASP A 47 -10.45 -10.24 38.45
CA ASP A 47 -10.08 -11.18 39.50
C ASP A 47 -8.55 -11.13 39.68
N PRO A 48 -8.04 -10.83 40.88
CA PRO A 48 -6.62 -10.61 41.13
C PRO A 48 -5.79 -11.91 41.08
N VAL A 49 -6.43 -13.08 41.11
CA VAL A 49 -5.75 -14.38 41.17
C VAL A 49 -5.59 -14.98 39.77
N ASN A 50 -6.62 -14.90 38.94
CA ASN A 50 -6.63 -15.53 37.61
C ASN A 50 -6.74 -14.52 36.44
N GLY A 51 -6.85 -13.22 36.74
CA GLY A 51 -6.98 -12.16 35.73
C GLY A 51 -8.31 -12.17 34.97
N TYR A 52 -9.31 -12.90 35.46
CA TYR A 52 -10.60 -13.04 34.79
C TYR A 52 -11.44 -11.78 34.93
N ARG A 53 -12.08 -11.37 33.83
CA ARG A 53 -12.78 -10.08 33.73
C ARG A 53 -14.28 -10.26 33.87
N TYR A 54 -14.86 -9.39 34.69
CA TYR A 54 -16.29 -9.30 34.92
C TYR A 54 -16.77 -7.89 34.58
N TYR A 55 -17.94 -7.82 33.97
CA TYR A 55 -18.55 -6.59 33.47
C TYR A 55 -19.91 -6.39 34.11
N ASP A 56 -20.30 -5.14 34.31
CA ASP A 56 -21.66 -4.80 34.72
C ASP A 56 -22.57 -4.81 33.48
N PRO A 57 -23.73 -5.50 33.50
CA PRO A 57 -24.68 -5.50 32.38
C PRO A 57 -25.08 -4.10 31.88
N ALA A 58 -25.09 -3.08 32.75
CA ALA A 58 -25.38 -1.69 32.37
C ALA A 58 -24.34 -1.11 31.39
N GLN A 59 -23.12 -1.66 31.35
CA GLN A 59 -22.08 -1.24 30.40
C GLN A 59 -22.36 -1.66 28.95
N ALA A 60 -23.37 -2.52 28.71
CA ALA A 60 -23.64 -3.07 27.39
C ALA A 60 -24.04 -1.99 26.36
N GLU A 61 -24.77 -0.94 26.77
CA GLU A 61 -25.14 0.15 25.88
C GLU A 61 -23.92 0.99 25.47
N GLY A 62 -23.02 1.29 26.41
CA GLY A 62 -21.75 1.97 26.13
C GLY A 62 -20.85 1.14 25.19
N ALA A 63 -20.81 -0.18 25.38
CA ALA A 63 -20.06 -1.08 24.50
C ALA A 63 -20.60 -1.09 23.06
N ARG A 64 -21.92 -1.07 22.88
CA ARG A 64 -22.56 -0.97 21.55
C ARG A 64 -22.31 0.39 20.92
N LEU A 65 -22.36 1.47 21.70
CA LEU A 65 -22.04 2.81 21.21
C LEU A 65 -20.61 2.89 20.68
N VAL A 66 -19.62 2.36 21.43
CA VAL A 66 -18.23 2.23 20.94
C VAL A 66 -18.20 1.52 19.59
N ALA A 67 -18.90 0.39 19.46
CA ALA A 67 -18.94 -0.37 18.22
C ALA A 67 -19.56 0.40 17.03
N TRP A 68 -20.65 1.14 17.27
CA TRP A 68 -21.28 1.97 16.23
C TRP A 68 -20.41 3.16 15.83
N LEU A 69 -19.76 3.83 16.78
CA LEU A 69 -18.85 4.93 16.49
C LEU A 69 -17.62 4.47 15.70
N ARG A 70 -17.14 3.25 15.95
CA ARG A 70 -16.08 2.65 15.12
C ARG A 70 -16.54 2.39 13.70
N ARG A 71 -17.78 1.93 13.51
CA ARG A 71 -18.35 1.64 12.18
C ARG A 71 -18.48 2.89 11.29
N ILE A 72 -18.64 4.08 11.87
CA ILE A 72 -18.63 5.36 11.14
C ILE A 72 -17.23 5.95 10.98
N GLY A 73 -16.17 5.18 11.27
CA GLY A 73 -14.78 5.58 11.09
C GLY A 73 -14.26 6.57 12.13
N MET A 74 -14.93 6.75 13.28
CA MET A 74 -14.48 7.69 14.29
C MET A 74 -13.18 7.19 14.97
N PRO A 75 -12.13 8.03 15.12
CA PRO A 75 -10.90 7.63 15.79
C PRO A 75 -11.11 7.26 17.28
N LEU A 76 -10.39 6.25 17.77
CA LEU A 76 -10.53 5.73 19.14
C LEU A 76 -10.30 6.79 20.24
N SER A 77 -9.36 7.72 20.03
CA SER A 77 -9.10 8.86 20.92
C SER A 77 -10.26 9.85 21.03
N ARG A 78 -11.17 9.82 20.06
CA ARG A 78 -12.40 10.62 20.04
C ARG A 78 -13.58 9.81 20.56
N ILE A 79 -13.64 8.51 20.25
CA ILE A 79 -14.64 7.60 20.82
C ILE A 79 -14.57 7.62 22.35
N GLY A 80 -13.37 7.56 22.93
CA GLY A 80 -13.19 7.66 24.38
C GLY A 80 -13.77 8.96 24.98
N ARG A 81 -13.76 10.07 24.23
CA ARG A 81 -14.42 11.32 24.64
C ARG A 81 -15.93 11.23 24.51
N VAL A 82 -16.45 10.70 23.40
CA VAL A 82 -17.90 10.56 23.18
C VAL A 82 -18.56 9.64 24.21
N VAL A 83 -17.88 8.57 24.61
CA VAL A 83 -18.38 7.62 25.62
C VAL A 83 -18.36 8.20 27.04
N ALA A 84 -17.52 9.22 27.28
CA ALA A 84 -17.44 9.92 28.57
C ALA A 84 -18.46 11.08 28.70
N LEU A 85 -19.20 11.40 27.64
CA LEU A 85 -20.17 12.50 27.59
C LEU A 85 -21.60 11.99 27.85
N ASP A 86 -22.47 12.89 28.32
CA ASP A 86 -23.91 12.61 28.35
C ASP A 86 -24.49 12.50 26.93
N ALA A 87 -25.68 11.89 26.80
CA ALA A 87 -26.29 11.61 25.49
C ALA A 87 -26.47 12.87 24.61
N GLY A 88 -26.72 14.04 25.22
CA GLY A 88 -26.86 15.30 24.50
C GLY A 88 -25.53 15.79 23.95
N ALA A 89 -24.50 15.84 24.79
CA ALA A 89 -23.16 16.25 24.40
C ALA A 89 -22.49 15.25 23.43
N ALA A 90 -22.71 13.95 23.62
CA ALA A 90 -22.24 12.90 22.72
C ALA A 90 -22.83 13.07 21.31
N ALA A 91 -24.14 13.34 21.19
CA ALA A 91 -24.78 13.59 19.89
C ALA A 91 -24.24 14.85 19.19
N VAL A 92 -23.90 15.89 19.95
CA VAL A 92 -23.25 17.10 19.41
C VAL A 92 -21.85 16.79 18.89
N GLU A 93 -21.04 16.03 19.63
CA GLU A 93 -19.70 15.63 19.19
C GLU A 93 -19.71 14.73 17.94
N ILE A 94 -20.67 13.80 17.84
CA ILE A 94 -20.86 12.96 16.66
C ILE A 94 -21.22 13.82 15.45
N ARG A 95 -22.18 14.75 15.59
CA ARG A 95 -22.53 15.68 14.51
C ARG A 95 -21.35 16.57 14.12
N ALA A 96 -20.59 17.08 15.08
CA ALA A 96 -19.42 17.92 14.82
C ALA A 96 -18.24 17.14 14.20
N TYR A 97 -18.15 15.84 14.45
CA TYR A 97 -17.23 14.95 13.74
C TYR A 97 -17.67 14.79 12.28
N TRP A 98 -18.92 14.42 12.06
CA TRP A 98 -19.43 14.19 10.72
C TRP A 98 -19.43 15.45 9.85
N ALA A 99 -19.84 16.59 10.40
CA ALA A 99 -19.76 17.88 9.71
C ALA A 99 -18.33 18.28 9.31
N ARG A 100 -17.32 17.89 10.09
CA ARG A 100 -15.91 18.09 9.71
C ARG A 100 -15.49 17.17 8.58
N VAL A 101 -15.87 15.89 8.65
CA VAL A 101 -15.60 14.92 7.58
C VAL A 101 -16.26 15.39 6.28
N GLU A 102 -17.51 15.84 6.33
CA GLU A 102 -18.23 16.41 5.20
C GLU A 102 -17.57 17.70 4.69
N ALA A 103 -17.18 18.63 5.56
CA ALA A 103 -16.53 19.89 5.17
C ALA A 103 -15.15 19.66 4.55
N GLU A 104 -14.36 18.74 5.09
CA GLU A 104 -13.06 18.37 4.55
C GLU A 104 -13.19 17.67 3.19
N THR A 105 -14.23 16.84 3.04
CA THR A 105 -14.58 16.20 1.76
C THR A 105 -15.06 17.24 0.74
N ALA A 106 -15.88 18.20 1.15
CA ALA A 106 -16.35 19.29 0.31
C ALA A 106 -15.19 20.21 -0.12
N ALA A 107 -14.29 20.59 0.81
CA ALA A 107 -13.12 21.41 0.48
C ALA A 107 -12.17 20.71 -0.51
N ARG A 108 -11.96 19.40 -0.35
CA ARG A 108 -11.20 18.59 -1.33
C ARG A 108 -11.89 18.56 -2.69
N ARG A 109 -13.21 18.44 -2.72
CA ARG A 109 -14.02 18.49 -3.94
C ARG A 109 -13.93 19.85 -4.62
N ASP A 110 -14.06 20.94 -3.88
CA ASP A 110 -13.99 22.31 -4.41
C ASP A 110 -12.61 22.62 -4.98
N LEU A 111 -11.54 22.21 -4.27
CA LEU A 111 -10.17 22.32 -4.79
C LEU A 111 -9.98 21.51 -6.07
N ALA A 112 -10.51 20.29 -6.12
CA ALA A 112 -10.45 19.46 -7.32
C ALA A 112 -11.21 20.13 -8.49
N MET A 113 -12.39 20.70 -8.25
CA MET A 113 -13.15 21.42 -9.27
C MET A 113 -12.43 22.68 -9.74
N TYR A 114 -11.85 23.45 -8.83
CA TYR A 114 -11.05 24.63 -9.16
C TYR A 114 -9.85 24.27 -10.04
N LEU A 115 -9.10 23.22 -9.69
CA LEU A 115 -7.96 22.77 -10.48
C LEU A 115 -8.37 22.30 -11.88
N VAL A 116 -9.51 21.60 -12.00
CA VAL A 116 -10.07 21.19 -13.29
C VAL A 116 -10.43 22.41 -14.13
N ASP A 117 -11.11 23.41 -13.57
CA ASP A 117 -11.50 24.62 -14.29
C ASP A 117 -10.28 25.47 -14.67
N HIS A 118 -9.32 25.63 -13.76
CA HIS A 118 -8.08 26.38 -13.98
C HIS A 118 -7.25 25.79 -15.13
N LEU A 119 -7.02 24.47 -15.12
CA LEU A 119 -6.27 23.78 -16.18
C LEU A 119 -7.05 23.74 -17.50
N SER A 120 -8.38 23.69 -17.45
CA SER A 120 -9.25 23.75 -18.63
C SER A 120 -9.37 25.17 -19.22
N ALA A 121 -9.13 26.20 -18.41
CA ALA A 121 -9.09 27.60 -18.83
C ALA A 121 -7.71 27.98 -19.41
N GLU A 122 -6.60 27.50 -18.83
CA GLU A 122 -5.24 27.68 -19.37
C GLU A 122 -5.06 26.99 -20.73
N GLY A 123 -5.76 25.88 -20.96
CA GLY A 123 -5.85 25.21 -22.27
C GLY A 123 -6.49 26.05 -23.39
N ARG A 124 -7.11 27.21 -23.09
CA ARG A 124 -7.65 28.14 -24.10
C ARG A 124 -6.71 29.29 -24.46
N THR A 125 -5.64 29.53 -23.69
CA THR A 125 -4.74 30.69 -23.93
C THR A 125 -3.43 30.33 -24.62
N MET A 126 -3.09 29.04 -24.75
CA MET A 126 -1.90 28.59 -25.48
C MET A 126 -2.28 28.01 -26.85
N THR A 127 -2.70 28.88 -27.77
CA THR A 127 -2.55 28.61 -29.21
C THR A 127 -2.21 29.89 -29.96
N ARG A 128 -1.10 29.80 -30.72
CA ARG A 128 -0.44 30.80 -31.58
C ARG A 128 0.49 31.80 -30.90
N ILE A 129 1.75 31.37 -30.75
CA ILE A 129 2.82 32.06 -31.50
C ILE A 129 3.67 30.98 -32.19
N SER A 130 3.26 30.60 -33.40
CA SER A 130 4.12 29.91 -34.37
C SER A 130 4.65 30.95 -35.34
N GLY A 131 5.98 31.07 -35.40
CA GLY A 131 6.83 31.37 -36.57
C GLY A 131 6.43 32.48 -37.55
N GLY A 132 7.30 33.50 -37.68
CA GLY A 132 7.22 34.47 -38.77
C GLY A 132 8.33 35.54 -38.77
N THR A 133 9.57 35.09 -39.02
CA THR A 133 10.53 35.67 -40.00
C THR A 133 10.90 37.18 -40.08
N TRP A 134 12.23 37.39 -40.11
CA TRP A 134 13.09 38.44 -40.72
C TRP A 134 13.28 39.83 -40.05
N ASP A 135 14.58 40.11 -39.85
CA ASP A 135 15.35 41.33 -40.18
C ASP A 135 15.51 42.54 -39.24
N ALA A 136 16.80 42.72 -38.90
CA ALA A 136 17.66 43.90 -39.09
C ALA A 136 17.56 45.14 -38.18
N GLY A 137 18.76 45.58 -37.75
CA GLY A 137 19.08 46.92 -37.24
C GLY A 137 19.00 47.01 -35.71
N GLY A 138 20.04 47.28 -34.94
CA GLY A 138 21.19 48.13 -35.19
C GLY A 138 21.16 49.30 -34.21
N THR A 139 22.32 49.60 -33.61
CA THR A 139 22.64 50.73 -32.70
C THR A 139 22.20 50.55 -31.24
N GLY A 140 23.01 50.79 -30.21
CA GLY A 140 24.40 51.23 -30.12
C GLY A 140 24.72 51.63 -28.67
N ASN A 141 25.73 50.97 -28.08
CA ASN A 141 26.78 51.49 -27.17
C ASN A 141 26.43 52.28 -25.87
N PRO A 142 27.40 52.59 -24.98
CA PRO A 142 28.37 51.74 -24.27
C PRO A 142 28.46 52.07 -22.75
N GLY A 143 29.28 51.30 -22.02
CA GLY A 143 30.05 51.82 -20.87
C GLY A 143 30.45 50.72 -19.88
N THR A 144 31.67 50.15 -19.93
CA THR A 144 32.89 50.56 -19.19
C THR A 144 32.63 50.76 -17.68
N THR A 145 33.27 50.08 -16.72
CA THR A 145 34.70 49.77 -16.48
C THR A 145 34.77 48.72 -15.35
N GLY A 146 35.71 47.77 -15.35
CA GLY A 146 36.92 47.77 -14.49
C GLY A 146 36.65 47.15 -13.10
N GLY A 147 37.40 46.21 -12.53
CA GLY A 147 38.67 45.59 -12.87
C GLY A 147 39.07 44.57 -11.80
N THR A 148 39.92 43.62 -12.22
CA THR A 148 41.06 43.01 -11.49
C THR A 148 40.91 42.45 -10.06
N GLY A 149 41.18 41.14 -9.96
CA GLY A 149 42.36 40.64 -9.23
C GLY A 149 42.15 40.08 -7.82
N GLY A 150 42.56 38.82 -7.59
CA GLY A 150 42.73 38.27 -6.25
C GLY A 150 42.85 36.74 -6.21
N ALA A 151 44.08 36.23 -6.35
CA ALA A 151 44.44 34.83 -6.12
C ALA A 151 44.49 34.50 -4.61
N GLY A 152 44.18 33.24 -4.27
CA GLY A 152 44.35 32.68 -2.92
C GLY A 152 43.92 31.21 -2.88
N ASP A 153 44.90 30.31 -2.99
CA ASP A 153 44.82 28.85 -2.82
C ASP A 153 45.10 28.48 -1.32
N PRO A 154 45.19 27.20 -0.91
CA PRO A 154 44.14 26.28 -0.52
C PRO A 154 44.12 25.97 0.99
N GLY A 155 43.01 25.40 1.49
CA GLY A 155 42.90 24.84 2.84
C GLY A 155 42.37 23.41 2.79
N ALA A 156 43.28 22.44 2.84
CA ALA A 156 42.97 21.02 2.98
C ALA A 156 42.42 20.69 4.36
N ILE A 157 41.36 19.87 4.41
CA ILE A 157 41.09 18.95 5.53
C ILE A 157 40.58 17.64 4.95
N GLY A 158 41.35 16.59 5.22
CA GLY A 158 41.12 15.24 4.75
C GLY A 158 39.96 14.54 5.44
N GLY A 159 39.43 13.56 4.73
CA GLY A 159 38.44 12.60 5.19
C GLY A 159 38.40 11.44 4.21
N THR A 160 39.49 10.67 4.15
CA THR A 160 39.56 9.39 3.43
C THR A 160 38.69 8.37 4.15
N GLY A 161 37.40 8.37 3.85
CA GLY A 161 36.53 7.22 4.06
C GLY A 161 36.77 6.25 2.92
N SER A 162 37.35 5.09 3.23
CA SER A 162 37.51 3.95 2.34
C SER A 162 36.15 3.55 1.75
N GLY A 163 35.88 4.01 0.52
CA GLY A 163 34.82 3.46 -0.31
C GLY A 163 35.33 2.13 -0.84
N ALA A 164 35.06 1.05 -0.11
CA ALA A 164 35.12 -0.29 -0.67
C ALA A 164 34.33 -0.25 -1.99
N GLY A 165 35.01 -0.54 -3.11
CA GLY A 165 34.36 -0.58 -4.42
C GLY A 165 33.15 -1.48 -4.31
N ALA A 166 31.95 -0.91 -4.52
CA ALA A 166 30.73 -1.70 -4.59
C ALA A 166 30.92 -2.68 -5.74
N VAL A 167 31.10 -3.96 -5.41
CA VAL A 167 31.21 -5.00 -6.44
C VAL A 167 29.92 -4.94 -7.23
N PRO A 168 29.99 -4.81 -8.56
CA PRO A 168 28.77 -4.65 -9.34
C PRO A 168 27.88 -5.88 -9.14
N LEU A 169 26.58 -5.65 -9.07
CA LEU A 169 25.60 -6.70 -8.81
C LEU A 169 24.94 -7.09 -10.13
N ALA A 170 24.95 -8.38 -10.45
CA ALA A 170 24.24 -8.95 -11.57
C ALA A 170 22.86 -9.44 -11.12
N ILE A 171 21.85 -9.25 -11.96
CA ILE A 171 20.48 -9.67 -11.68
C ILE A 171 20.08 -10.72 -12.69
N ARG A 172 19.77 -11.93 -12.20
CA ARG A 172 19.12 -12.97 -13.00
C ARG A 172 17.65 -12.96 -12.62
N CYS A 173 16.76 -12.94 -13.59
CA CYS A 173 15.34 -12.81 -13.30
C CYS A 173 14.48 -13.58 -14.29
N ALA A 174 13.32 -14.01 -13.83
CA ALA A 174 12.29 -14.63 -14.66
C ALA A 174 10.91 -14.13 -14.21
N ALA A 175 9.98 -14.10 -15.13
CA ALA A 175 8.57 -13.81 -14.87
C ALA A 175 7.71 -14.85 -15.57
N LEU A 176 6.61 -15.24 -14.95
CA LEU A 176 5.63 -16.13 -15.51
C LEU A 176 4.23 -15.67 -15.14
N THR A 177 3.32 -15.77 -16.09
CA THR A 177 1.89 -15.49 -15.92
C THR A 177 1.08 -16.67 -16.43
N ASP A 178 -0.01 -16.98 -15.74
CA ASP A 178 -0.91 -18.09 -16.02
C ASP A 178 -2.35 -17.66 -15.83
N THR A 179 -3.23 -18.03 -16.75
CA THR A 179 -4.66 -17.68 -16.66
C THR A 179 -5.35 -18.38 -15.48
N GLY A 180 -4.77 -19.45 -14.94
CA GLY A 180 -5.46 -20.34 -14.02
C GLY A 180 -6.43 -21.29 -14.74
N THR A 181 -7.21 -22.04 -13.97
CA THR A 181 -8.14 -23.05 -14.50
C THR A 181 -9.59 -22.60 -14.54
N VAL A 182 -9.94 -21.53 -13.80
CA VAL A 182 -11.31 -21.03 -13.68
C VAL A 182 -11.59 -19.82 -14.57
N ARG A 183 -10.62 -18.92 -14.74
CA ARG A 183 -10.77 -17.71 -15.56
C ARG A 183 -10.63 -18.02 -17.06
N THR A 184 -11.35 -17.27 -17.88
CA THR A 184 -11.28 -17.39 -19.36
C THR A 184 -10.27 -16.44 -19.99
N THR A 185 -9.93 -15.38 -19.29
CA THR A 185 -9.00 -14.33 -19.75
C THR A 185 -7.98 -14.07 -18.65
N ASN A 186 -6.76 -13.72 -19.07
CA ASN A 186 -5.70 -13.33 -18.16
C ASN A 186 -5.60 -11.81 -18.12
N GLN A 187 -5.83 -11.23 -16.96
CA GLN A 187 -5.74 -9.79 -16.71
C GLN A 187 -4.46 -9.43 -15.94
N ASP A 188 -3.68 -10.42 -15.53
CA ASP A 188 -2.40 -10.25 -14.88
C ASP A 188 -1.27 -10.02 -15.90
N ALA A 189 -0.40 -9.08 -15.56
CA ALA A 189 0.84 -8.83 -16.29
C ALA A 189 2.04 -9.03 -15.36
N ALA A 190 3.10 -9.64 -15.89
CA ALA A 190 4.37 -9.82 -15.18
C ALA A 190 5.52 -9.44 -16.11
N PHE A 191 6.57 -8.82 -15.55
CA PHE A 191 7.78 -8.47 -16.28
C PHE A 191 9.01 -8.71 -15.43
N ALA A 192 10.04 -9.26 -16.05
CA ALA A 192 11.36 -9.46 -15.48
C ALA A 192 12.41 -9.00 -16.48
N GLY A 193 13.24 -8.05 -16.07
CA GLY A 193 14.37 -7.55 -16.83
C GLY A 193 15.51 -7.13 -15.92
N PRO A 194 16.66 -6.75 -16.49
CA PRO A 194 17.90 -6.52 -15.74
C PRO A 194 17.85 -5.35 -14.75
N ARG A 195 16.83 -4.49 -14.83
CA ARG A 195 16.65 -3.33 -13.95
C ARG A 195 15.23 -3.14 -13.43
N LEU A 196 14.30 -4.01 -13.83
CA LEU A 196 12.89 -3.90 -13.48
C LEU A 196 12.29 -5.28 -13.32
N LEU A 197 11.61 -5.47 -12.21
CA LEU A 197 10.76 -6.61 -11.93
C LEU A 197 9.40 -6.06 -11.55
N ALA A 198 8.33 -6.51 -12.19
CA ALA A 198 7.00 -5.96 -11.95
C ALA A 198 5.92 -7.04 -12.08
N VAL A 199 4.90 -6.92 -11.25
CA VAL A 199 3.64 -7.67 -11.33
C VAL A 199 2.51 -6.67 -11.17
N ALA A 200 1.49 -6.82 -12.00
CA ALA A 200 0.28 -6.02 -11.99
C ALA A 200 -0.92 -6.94 -12.20
N ASP A 201 -1.89 -6.88 -11.29
CA ASP A 201 -3.16 -7.61 -11.38
C ASP A 201 -4.24 -6.65 -11.84
N GLY A 202 -4.84 -6.94 -12.99
CA GLY A 202 -5.84 -6.10 -13.64
C GLY A 202 -7.26 -6.53 -13.30
N PHE A 203 -8.13 -5.57 -13.01
CA PHE A 203 -9.53 -5.82 -12.73
C PHE A 203 -10.49 -4.96 -13.57
N GLY A 204 -11.73 -5.43 -13.66
CA GLY A 204 -12.77 -4.80 -14.48
C GLY A 204 -12.62 -5.10 -15.96
N ALA A 205 -13.45 -4.48 -16.79
CA ALA A 205 -13.51 -4.76 -18.23
C ALA A 205 -12.21 -4.38 -18.97
N GLY A 206 -11.45 -3.40 -18.47
CA GLY A 206 -10.16 -2.98 -19.02
C GLY A 206 -8.95 -3.46 -18.21
N GLY A 207 -9.09 -4.52 -17.40
CA GLY A 207 -8.04 -4.96 -16.48
C GLY A 207 -6.73 -5.34 -17.18
N ALA A 208 -6.81 -6.08 -18.29
CA ALA A 208 -5.63 -6.52 -19.04
C ALA A 208 -4.86 -5.34 -19.67
N GLU A 209 -5.60 -4.35 -20.18
CA GLU A 209 -5.04 -3.10 -20.71
C GLU A 209 -4.42 -2.26 -19.58
N ALA A 210 -5.06 -2.23 -18.41
CA ALA A 210 -4.55 -1.51 -17.24
C ALA A 210 -3.23 -2.10 -16.75
N SER A 211 -3.17 -3.41 -16.48
CA SER A 211 -1.98 -4.08 -15.94
C SER A 211 -0.79 -3.99 -16.92
N ALA A 212 -1.05 -4.20 -18.22
CA ALA A 212 -0.04 -4.01 -19.25
C ALA A 212 0.45 -2.56 -19.30
N ALA A 213 -0.44 -1.56 -19.34
CA ALA A 213 -0.07 -0.16 -19.39
C ALA A 213 0.73 0.30 -18.17
N ALA A 214 0.39 -0.21 -16.97
CA ALA A 214 1.13 0.07 -15.75
C ALA A 214 2.58 -0.41 -15.86
N ILE A 215 2.80 -1.66 -16.29
CA ILE A 215 4.15 -2.22 -16.45
C ILE A 215 4.92 -1.53 -17.59
N GLU A 216 4.28 -1.24 -18.74
CA GLU A 216 4.94 -0.54 -19.84
C GLU A 216 5.39 0.87 -19.45
N ALA A 217 4.59 1.59 -18.65
CA ALA A 217 4.97 2.89 -18.12
C ALA A 217 6.17 2.81 -17.18
N LEU A 218 6.40 1.65 -16.55
CA LEU A 218 7.59 1.38 -15.74
C LEU A 218 8.79 0.89 -16.57
N LYS A 219 8.71 0.76 -17.89
CA LYS A 219 9.86 0.26 -18.66
C LYS A 219 10.93 1.33 -18.89
N PRO A 220 12.22 0.93 -19.01
CA PRO A 220 13.40 1.78 -18.85
C PRO A 220 13.52 3.06 -19.71
N SER A 221 12.61 3.29 -20.67
CA SER A 221 12.53 4.50 -21.49
C SER A 221 12.57 5.80 -20.67
N VAL A 222 12.11 5.76 -19.42
CA VAL A 222 12.03 6.94 -18.51
C VAL A 222 13.30 7.14 -17.65
N TRP A 223 14.06 6.09 -17.34
CA TRP A 223 15.29 6.16 -16.52
C TRP A 223 16.56 6.28 -17.36
N GLY A 224 16.41 6.76 -18.60
CA GLY A 224 17.45 6.88 -19.60
C GLY A 224 18.80 7.26 -18.98
N ALA A 225 19.75 6.34 -19.08
CA ALA A 225 21.18 6.59 -19.26
C ALA A 225 21.80 7.76 -18.47
N ARG A 226 21.44 7.97 -17.20
CA ARG A 226 22.33 8.70 -16.29
C ARG A 226 23.33 7.71 -15.72
N GLU A 227 24.42 7.52 -16.46
CA GLU A 227 25.67 6.99 -15.92
C GLU A 227 26.13 7.92 -14.79
N GLY A 228 25.70 7.58 -13.57
CA GLY A 228 25.99 8.33 -12.36
C GLY A 228 25.14 7.82 -11.22
N ALA A 229 25.74 7.66 -10.04
CA ALA A 229 25.01 7.28 -8.84
C ALA A 229 23.96 8.36 -8.50
N LEU A 230 22.69 8.10 -8.81
CA LEU A 230 21.59 8.95 -8.37
C LEU A 230 21.62 9.04 -6.83
N SER A 231 21.42 10.24 -6.29
CA SER A 231 21.23 10.37 -4.85
C SER A 231 19.95 9.63 -4.42
N ALA A 232 19.80 9.36 -3.12
CA ALA A 232 18.59 8.68 -2.62
C ALA A 232 17.33 9.52 -2.90
N ALA A 233 17.46 10.85 -2.80
CA ALA A 233 16.37 11.78 -3.06
C ALA A 233 15.98 11.80 -4.55
N ASP A 234 16.97 11.81 -5.46
CA ASP A 234 16.71 11.81 -6.90
C ASP A 234 16.06 10.51 -7.36
N LEU A 235 16.47 9.39 -6.77
CA LEU A 235 15.86 8.08 -7.03
C LEU A 235 14.41 8.04 -6.54
N LEU A 236 14.15 8.58 -5.34
CA LEU A 236 12.80 8.62 -4.80
C LEU A 236 11.87 9.49 -5.67
N ASN A 237 12.32 10.69 -6.07
CA ASN A 237 11.56 11.55 -6.97
C ASN A 237 11.32 10.87 -8.33
N ALA A 238 12.33 10.21 -8.90
CA ALA A 238 12.18 9.48 -10.15
C ALA A 238 11.17 8.33 -10.03
N LEU A 239 11.15 7.61 -8.91
CA LEU A 239 10.16 6.56 -8.64
C LEU A 239 8.75 7.14 -8.47
N GLU A 240 8.60 8.28 -7.80
CA GLU A 240 7.32 9.00 -7.68
C GLU A 240 6.81 9.47 -9.04
N ASP A 241 7.66 10.08 -9.87
CA ASP A 241 7.32 10.51 -11.23
C ASP A 241 6.88 9.33 -12.10
N THR A 242 7.55 8.19 -11.94
CA THR A 242 7.22 6.96 -12.66
C THR A 242 5.90 6.38 -12.17
N ALA A 243 5.63 6.39 -10.85
CA ALA A 243 4.36 5.97 -10.28
C ALA A 243 3.20 6.84 -10.77
N ASP A 244 3.40 8.16 -10.89
CA ASP A 244 2.44 9.09 -11.48
C ASP A 244 2.27 8.85 -12.99
N SER A 245 3.35 8.48 -13.70
CA SER A 245 3.30 8.06 -15.11
C SER A 245 2.49 6.79 -15.31
N ALA A 246 2.71 5.75 -14.49
CA ALA A 246 1.92 4.52 -14.51
C ALA A 246 0.45 4.81 -14.23
N SER A 247 0.16 5.69 -13.26
CA SER A 247 -1.21 6.13 -12.97
C SER A 247 -1.87 6.81 -14.17
N ARG A 248 -1.14 7.63 -14.94
CA ARG A 248 -1.64 8.25 -16.18
C ARG A 248 -1.84 7.21 -17.28
N ALA A 249 -0.88 6.32 -17.49
CA ALA A 249 -0.96 5.28 -18.51
C ALA A 249 -2.17 4.35 -18.30
N VAL A 250 -2.43 3.94 -17.06
CA VAL A 250 -3.62 3.16 -16.71
C VAL A 250 -4.89 3.95 -17.01
N ARG A 251 -4.94 5.24 -16.67
CA ARG A 251 -6.09 6.09 -16.97
C ARG A 251 -6.40 6.16 -18.46
N ASP A 252 -5.38 6.38 -19.27
CA ASP A 252 -5.53 6.50 -20.72
C ASP A 252 -5.92 5.14 -21.34
N ALA A 253 -5.34 4.04 -20.84
CA ALA A 253 -5.60 2.69 -21.34
C ALA A 253 -7.03 2.22 -21.08
N VAL A 254 -7.62 2.55 -19.92
CA VAL A 254 -8.98 2.12 -19.57
C VAL A 254 -10.05 3.16 -19.89
N ALA A 255 -9.70 4.36 -20.33
CA ALA A 255 -10.65 5.38 -20.75
C ALA A 255 -11.68 4.89 -21.80
N PRO A 256 -11.32 4.03 -22.77
CA PRO A 256 -12.29 3.43 -23.70
C PRO A 256 -13.22 2.40 -23.05
N CYS A 257 -12.80 1.82 -21.92
CA CYS A 257 -13.51 0.77 -21.19
C CYS A 257 -14.42 1.39 -20.12
N ALA A 258 -15.47 2.09 -20.56
CA ALA A 258 -16.47 2.66 -19.65
C ALA A 258 -17.35 1.55 -19.03
N ALA A 259 -16.92 1.00 -17.89
CA ALA A 259 -17.69 0.06 -17.09
C ALA A 259 -18.24 0.73 -15.81
N PRO A 260 -19.45 0.38 -15.36
CA PRO A 260 -20.07 0.97 -14.17
C PRO A 260 -19.28 0.72 -12.87
N ASP A 261 -18.52 -0.38 -12.81
CA ASP A 261 -17.74 -0.79 -11.62
C ASP A 261 -16.29 -0.28 -11.65
N GLY A 262 -15.91 0.50 -12.66
CA GLY A 262 -14.55 0.96 -12.88
C GLY A 262 -13.63 -0.12 -13.48
N SER A 263 -12.45 0.29 -13.94
CA SER A 263 -11.37 -0.60 -14.38
C SER A 263 -10.04 -0.05 -13.89
N GLY A 264 -9.12 -0.95 -13.60
CA GLY A 264 -7.87 -0.59 -12.97
C GLY A 264 -6.95 -1.77 -12.77
N THR A 265 -5.87 -1.52 -12.04
CA THR A 265 -4.87 -2.55 -11.74
C THR A 265 -4.13 -2.27 -10.44
N THR A 266 -3.65 -3.32 -9.81
CA THR A 266 -2.59 -3.24 -8.80
C THR A 266 -1.23 -3.05 -9.49
N LEU A 267 -0.22 -2.61 -8.76
CA LEU A 267 1.13 -2.53 -9.28
C LEU A 267 2.11 -2.75 -8.15
N THR A 268 2.92 -3.79 -8.26
CA THR A 268 4.09 -4.01 -7.41
C THR A 268 5.30 -4.14 -8.29
N ALA A 269 6.29 -3.27 -8.09
CA ALA A 269 7.48 -3.23 -8.92
C ALA A 269 8.73 -2.92 -8.13
N MET A 270 9.83 -3.49 -8.59
CA MET A 270 11.16 -3.36 -8.02
C MET A 270 12.12 -2.88 -9.10
N LEU A 271 12.82 -1.79 -8.80
CA LEU A 271 13.68 -1.08 -9.74
C LEU A 271 15.09 -0.97 -9.20
N TRP A 272 16.07 -1.39 -10.00
CA TRP A 272 17.47 -1.38 -9.60
C TRP A 272 18.23 -0.21 -10.22
N THR A 273 18.96 0.49 -9.38
CA THR A 273 19.91 1.53 -9.78
C THR A 273 21.26 1.24 -9.14
N GLY A 274 22.12 0.52 -9.86
CA GLY A 274 23.45 0.14 -9.37
C GLY A 274 23.39 -0.62 -8.03
N SER A 275 23.63 0.09 -6.93
CA SER A 275 23.67 -0.45 -5.57
C SER A 275 22.37 -0.31 -4.75
N ARG A 276 21.31 0.29 -5.32
CA ARG A 276 20.05 0.57 -4.61
C ARG A 276 18.84 0.02 -5.34
N LEU A 277 17.80 -0.22 -4.56
CA LEU A 277 16.53 -0.80 -5.00
C LEU A 277 15.37 0.10 -4.58
N GLY A 278 14.57 0.51 -5.56
CA GLY A 278 13.28 1.14 -5.35
C GLY A 278 12.17 0.12 -5.38
N LEU A 279 11.25 0.18 -4.42
CA LEU A 279 9.99 -0.58 -4.40
C LEU A 279 8.84 0.40 -4.63
N VAL A 280 8.00 0.12 -5.61
CA VAL A 280 6.74 0.81 -5.88
C VAL A 280 5.61 -0.19 -5.65
N HIS A 281 4.62 0.15 -4.83
CA HIS A 281 3.55 -0.78 -4.47
C HIS A 281 2.19 -0.10 -4.30
N ILE A 282 1.17 -0.66 -4.96
CA ILE A 282 -0.23 -0.31 -4.77
C ILE A 282 -1.12 -1.53 -5.04
N GLY A 283 -2.00 -1.86 -4.09
CA GLY A 283 -2.91 -3.01 -4.19
C GLY A 283 -2.53 -4.08 -3.19
N ASP A 284 -2.89 -5.32 -3.47
CA ASP A 284 -2.68 -6.50 -2.61
C ASP A 284 -1.75 -7.54 -3.23
N SER A 285 -1.14 -7.24 -4.38
CA SER A 285 0.03 -7.97 -4.86
C SER A 285 1.17 -7.87 -3.85
N ARG A 286 1.94 -8.94 -3.69
CA ARG A 286 2.94 -9.05 -2.63
C ARG A 286 4.35 -9.13 -3.16
N ALA A 287 5.29 -8.53 -2.43
CA ALA A 287 6.71 -8.74 -2.63
C ALA A 287 7.35 -9.36 -1.39
N TYR A 288 8.27 -10.29 -1.62
CA TYR A 288 9.02 -11.00 -0.60
C TYR A 288 10.52 -10.93 -0.88
N LEU A 289 11.32 -10.96 0.19
CA LEU A 289 12.77 -11.06 0.20
C LEU A 289 13.17 -12.36 0.89
N LEU A 290 13.83 -13.26 0.17
CA LEU A 290 14.53 -14.39 0.74
C LEU A 290 15.97 -13.97 1.07
N ARG A 291 16.33 -13.99 2.36
CA ARG A 291 17.68 -13.68 2.83
C ARG A 291 18.05 -14.60 3.98
N GLY A 292 19.17 -15.31 3.85
CA GLY A 292 19.65 -16.22 4.89
C GLY A 292 18.71 -17.41 5.15
N GLY A 293 17.97 -17.87 4.15
CA GLY A 293 17.02 -18.99 4.26
C GLY A 293 15.63 -18.62 4.82
N GLU A 294 15.43 -17.36 5.18
CA GLU A 294 14.16 -16.83 5.70
C GLU A 294 13.48 -15.94 4.65
N LEU A 295 12.16 -16.08 4.51
CA LEU A 295 11.34 -15.33 3.58
C LEU A 295 10.61 -14.21 4.33
N PHE A 296 10.87 -12.96 3.94
CA PHE A 296 10.30 -11.78 4.56
C PHE A 296 9.36 -11.09 3.58
N ARG A 297 8.09 -10.90 3.95
CA ARG A 297 7.19 -10.03 3.20
C ARG A 297 7.62 -8.58 3.37
N ILE A 298 7.77 -7.86 2.25
CA ILE A 298 8.27 -6.47 2.24
C ILE A 298 7.22 -5.43 1.80
N THR A 299 6.04 -5.88 1.39
CA THR A 299 4.86 -5.04 1.10
C THR A 299 3.74 -5.29 2.10
N GLN A 300 2.80 -4.35 2.20
CA GLN A 300 1.61 -4.45 3.02
C GLN A 300 0.39 -4.19 2.14
N ASP A 301 -0.59 -5.10 2.17
CA ASP A 301 -1.69 -5.06 1.20
C ASP A 301 -2.56 -3.82 1.43
N HIS A 302 -2.92 -3.14 0.36
CA HIS A 302 -3.89 -2.05 0.39
C HIS A 302 -5.33 -2.57 0.25
N SER A 303 -5.70 -3.56 1.06
CA SER A 303 -7.04 -4.18 1.08
C SER A 303 -7.83 -3.78 2.32
N LEU A 304 -9.16 -3.93 2.27
CA LEU A 304 -10.04 -3.61 3.40
C LEU A 304 -9.70 -4.49 4.61
N VAL A 305 -9.45 -5.78 4.38
CA VAL A 305 -9.13 -6.72 5.44
C VAL A 305 -7.78 -6.42 6.09
N GLN A 306 -6.79 -5.95 5.32
CA GLN A 306 -5.51 -5.52 5.90
C GLN A 306 -5.70 -4.29 6.80
N SER A 307 -6.48 -3.30 6.38
CA SER A 307 -6.82 -2.13 7.22
C SER A 307 -7.54 -2.54 8.52
N MET A 308 -8.42 -3.54 8.45
CA MET A 308 -9.08 -4.13 9.62
C MET A 308 -8.15 -4.95 10.50
N ILE A 309 -7.06 -5.52 9.98
CA ILE A 309 -6.02 -6.16 10.78
C ILE A 309 -5.18 -5.08 11.48
N ASP A 310 -4.78 -4.04 10.75
CA ASP A 310 -3.95 -2.95 11.26
C ASP A 310 -4.65 -2.19 12.40
N ASP A 311 -5.96 -1.97 12.27
CA ASP A 311 -6.79 -1.38 13.33
C ASP A 311 -7.22 -2.41 14.41
N GLY A 312 -6.93 -3.68 14.15
CA GLY A 312 -7.21 -4.90 14.92
C GLY A 312 -8.67 -5.20 15.21
N SER A 313 -9.54 -4.87 14.25
CA SER A 313 -10.91 -5.36 14.11
C SER A 313 -10.97 -6.81 13.61
N LEU A 314 -9.97 -7.26 12.85
CA LEU A 314 -9.82 -8.64 12.36
C LEU A 314 -8.48 -9.22 12.78
N THR A 315 -8.47 -10.54 12.94
CA THR A 315 -7.23 -11.34 12.94
C THR A 315 -6.85 -11.75 11.53
N GLU A 316 -5.61 -12.19 11.34
CA GLU A 316 -5.13 -12.71 10.04
C GLU A 316 -5.95 -13.95 9.61
N GLU A 317 -6.32 -14.83 10.55
CA GLU A 317 -7.13 -16.00 10.26
C GLU A 317 -8.57 -15.63 9.87
N GLU A 318 -9.17 -14.66 10.56
CA GLU A 318 -10.51 -14.17 10.20
C GLU A 318 -10.51 -13.44 8.86
N ALA A 319 -9.45 -12.68 8.56
CA ALA A 319 -9.29 -11.97 7.30
C ALA A 319 -9.27 -12.91 6.07
N ALA A 320 -8.62 -14.07 6.18
CA ALA A 320 -8.57 -15.06 5.09
C ALA A 320 -9.97 -15.56 4.68
N SER A 321 -10.89 -15.67 5.63
CA SER A 321 -12.27 -16.12 5.40
C SER A 321 -13.28 -14.98 5.16
N HIS A 322 -12.84 -13.72 5.20
CA HIS A 322 -13.73 -12.58 5.18
C HIS A 322 -14.45 -12.42 3.81
N PRO A 323 -15.76 -12.12 3.78
CA PRO A 323 -16.51 -11.96 2.52
C PRO A 323 -15.98 -10.85 1.61
N GLN A 324 -15.32 -9.83 2.20
CA GLN A 324 -14.74 -8.69 1.47
C GLN A 324 -13.21 -8.76 1.40
N ARG A 325 -12.61 -9.96 1.43
CA ARG A 325 -11.16 -10.12 1.38
C ARG A 325 -10.51 -9.55 0.11
N ALA A 326 -11.23 -9.61 -1.02
CA ALA A 326 -10.80 -9.09 -2.32
C ALA A 326 -11.10 -7.60 -2.53
N LEU A 327 -11.59 -6.88 -1.50
CA LEU A 327 -11.92 -5.47 -1.64
C LEU A 327 -10.67 -4.60 -1.46
N LEU A 328 -10.19 -4.03 -2.56
CA LEU A 328 -9.07 -3.09 -2.59
C LEU A 328 -9.46 -1.70 -2.08
N LEU A 329 -8.61 -1.12 -1.23
CA LEU A 329 -8.67 0.27 -0.80
C LEU A 329 -7.81 1.18 -1.69
N ARG A 330 -6.75 0.66 -2.31
CA ARG A 330 -5.89 1.45 -3.22
C ARG A 330 -5.54 0.62 -4.46
N ALA A 331 -5.68 1.25 -5.62
CA ALA A 331 -5.35 0.68 -6.93
C ALA A 331 -5.15 1.83 -7.94
N LEU A 332 -4.52 1.54 -9.07
CA LEU A 332 -4.47 2.45 -10.20
C LEU A 332 -5.78 2.33 -10.98
N VAL A 333 -6.50 3.45 -11.16
CA VAL A 333 -7.86 3.42 -11.76
C VAL A 333 -8.05 4.50 -12.82
N GLY A 334 -8.96 4.21 -13.76
CA GLY A 334 -9.32 5.04 -14.91
C GLY A 334 -9.89 6.43 -14.64
N GLY A 335 -10.59 6.60 -13.52
CA GLY A 335 -11.30 7.83 -13.21
C GLY A 335 -11.91 7.83 -11.82
N VAL A 336 -12.11 9.02 -11.27
CA VAL A 336 -12.56 9.28 -9.88
C VAL A 336 -14.07 9.01 -9.68
N GLY A 337 -14.79 8.58 -10.74
CA GLY A 337 -16.26 8.58 -10.79
C GLY A 337 -16.97 7.23 -10.71
N SER A 338 -16.25 6.09 -10.65
CA SER A 338 -16.89 4.77 -10.83
C SER A 338 -16.35 3.64 -9.96
N ALA A 339 -15.53 3.94 -8.94
CA ALA A 339 -15.07 2.94 -7.98
C ALA A 339 -15.78 3.12 -6.62
N PRO A 340 -16.35 2.07 -6.00
CA PRO A 340 -17.16 2.19 -4.79
C PRO A 340 -16.37 2.42 -3.48
N VAL A 341 -15.06 2.64 -3.52
CA VAL A 341 -14.23 2.71 -2.30
C VAL A 341 -13.16 3.79 -2.44
N ALA A 342 -12.76 4.41 -1.34
CA ALA A 342 -11.79 5.51 -1.26
C ALA A 342 -10.41 5.14 -1.86
N VAL A 343 -10.27 5.22 -3.19
CA VAL A 343 -9.03 4.89 -3.90
C VAL A 343 -8.03 6.04 -3.77
N ALA A 344 -7.04 5.89 -2.89
CA ALA A 344 -5.81 6.67 -3.05
C ALA A 344 -5.09 6.15 -4.30
N VAL A 345 -4.83 7.04 -5.27
CA VAL A 345 -4.25 6.70 -6.58
C VAL A 345 -2.71 6.73 -6.56
N ARG A 346 -2.10 7.07 -5.42
CA ARG A 346 -0.64 7.16 -5.29
C ARG A 346 -0.06 5.87 -4.75
N PRO A 347 0.88 5.23 -5.47
CA PRO A 347 1.63 4.10 -4.96
C PRO A 347 2.55 4.48 -3.79
N ASP A 348 2.78 3.51 -2.91
CA ASP A 348 3.80 3.58 -1.87
C ASP A 348 5.17 3.39 -2.53
N VAL A 349 6.11 4.29 -2.23
CA VAL A 349 7.49 4.21 -2.74
C VAL A 349 8.47 4.08 -1.57
N ARG A 350 9.37 3.09 -1.64
CA ARG A 350 10.40 2.85 -0.61
C ARG A 350 11.75 2.51 -1.22
N LEU A 351 12.83 2.99 -0.60
CA LEU A 351 14.19 2.59 -0.93
C LEU A 351 14.66 1.45 -0.03
N ARG A 352 15.42 0.52 -0.60
CA ARG A 352 16.01 -0.62 0.11
C ARG A 352 17.46 -0.87 -0.29
N GLU A 353 18.19 -1.43 0.66
CA GLU A 353 19.56 -1.93 0.45
C GLU A 353 19.52 -3.34 -0.12
N VAL A 354 20.33 -3.55 -1.15
CA VAL A 354 20.49 -4.84 -1.83
C VAL A 354 21.77 -5.50 -1.36
N ARG A 355 21.73 -6.81 -1.14
CA ARG A 355 22.90 -7.63 -0.83
C ARG A 355 23.02 -8.77 -1.83
N ALA A 356 24.26 -9.13 -2.15
CA ALA A 356 24.51 -10.34 -2.91
C ALA A 356 23.95 -11.56 -2.16
N GLY A 357 23.30 -12.46 -2.90
CA GLY A 357 22.59 -13.62 -2.36
C GLY A 357 21.12 -13.34 -1.99
N ASP A 358 20.63 -12.10 -2.12
CA ASP A 358 19.20 -11.82 -2.00
C ASP A 358 18.45 -12.45 -3.17
N ARG A 359 17.28 -13.04 -2.87
CA ARG A 359 16.28 -13.42 -3.88
C ARG A 359 14.98 -12.71 -3.59
N TYR A 360 14.42 -12.06 -4.60
CA TYR A 360 13.15 -11.34 -4.52
C TYR A 360 12.06 -12.10 -5.27
N LEU A 361 10.86 -12.14 -4.71
CA LEU A 361 9.66 -12.70 -5.32
C LEU A 361 8.57 -11.63 -5.32
N LEU A 362 7.98 -11.36 -6.48
CA LEU A 362 6.74 -10.60 -6.62
C LEU A 362 5.65 -11.57 -7.07
N CYS A 363 4.44 -11.42 -6.55
CA CYS A 363 3.31 -12.21 -7.00
C CYS A 363 1.98 -11.48 -6.86
N SER A 364 1.02 -11.82 -7.73
CA SER A 364 -0.38 -11.42 -7.58
C SER A 364 -1.07 -12.20 -6.46
N ASP A 365 -2.30 -11.80 -6.14
CA ASP A 365 -3.10 -12.46 -5.11
C ASP A 365 -3.44 -13.90 -5.51
N GLY A 366 -3.56 -14.21 -6.79
CA GLY A 366 -3.84 -15.56 -7.29
C GLY A 366 -2.80 -16.61 -6.92
N LEU A 367 -1.56 -16.20 -6.60
CA LEU A 367 -0.59 -17.08 -5.94
C LEU A 367 -0.76 -17.07 -4.42
N SER A 368 -0.71 -15.88 -3.81
CA SER A 368 -0.61 -15.73 -2.35
C SER A 368 -1.91 -16.03 -1.58
N ALA A 369 -3.03 -16.16 -2.28
CA ALA A 369 -4.32 -16.55 -1.71
C ALA A 369 -4.51 -18.07 -1.63
N VAL A 370 -3.75 -18.85 -2.41
CA VAL A 370 -3.91 -20.31 -2.50
C VAL A 370 -2.68 -21.10 -2.05
N VAL A 371 -1.50 -20.49 -2.09
CA VAL A 371 -0.25 -21.08 -1.60
C VAL A 371 0.16 -20.35 -0.32
N ASP A 372 0.39 -21.10 0.76
CA ASP A 372 0.78 -20.51 2.04
C ASP A 372 2.26 -20.05 2.06
N GLU A 373 2.63 -19.22 3.03
CA GLU A 373 3.99 -18.67 3.10
C GLU A 373 5.07 -19.74 3.30
N ALA A 374 4.75 -20.87 3.94
CA ALA A 374 5.70 -21.95 4.18
C ALA A 374 6.01 -22.70 2.87
N GLU A 375 4.98 -22.96 2.06
CA GLU A 375 5.10 -23.55 0.72
C GLU A 375 5.80 -22.60 -0.25
N LEU A 376 5.46 -21.30 -0.23
CA LEU A 376 6.18 -20.27 -1.01
C LEU A 376 7.67 -20.29 -0.66
N ARG A 377 8.00 -20.27 0.64
CA ARG A 377 9.39 -20.31 1.10
C ARG A 377 10.10 -21.59 0.62
N ALA A 378 9.45 -22.75 0.76
CA ALA A 378 10.03 -24.01 0.32
C ALA A 378 10.30 -24.03 -1.19
N ALA A 379 9.35 -23.57 -2.01
CA ALA A 379 9.47 -23.52 -3.46
C ALA A 379 10.61 -22.61 -3.91
N VAL A 380 10.71 -21.42 -3.31
CA VAL A 380 11.73 -20.42 -3.64
C VAL A 380 13.12 -20.84 -3.16
N ILE A 381 13.24 -21.55 -2.03
CA ILE A 381 14.53 -22.08 -1.54
C ILE A 381 15.00 -23.26 -2.40
N ALA A 382 14.10 -24.15 -2.79
CA ALA A 382 14.47 -25.37 -3.49
C ALA A 382 14.82 -25.17 -4.96
N ALA A 383 14.51 -24.01 -5.54
CA ALA A 383 14.77 -23.70 -6.95
C ALA A 383 16.20 -23.20 -7.15
N ASP A 384 16.92 -23.75 -8.14
CA ASP A 384 18.31 -23.38 -8.39
C ASP A 384 18.43 -22.03 -9.12
N ASP A 385 17.43 -21.71 -9.95
CA ASP A 385 17.37 -20.48 -10.74
C ASP A 385 15.97 -19.82 -10.71
N PRO A 386 15.86 -18.54 -11.14
CA PRO A 386 14.58 -17.83 -11.16
C PRO A 386 13.52 -18.46 -12.05
N GLU A 387 13.91 -19.08 -13.18
CA GLU A 387 12.96 -19.69 -14.12
C GLU A 387 12.30 -20.93 -13.50
N GLU A 388 13.09 -21.72 -12.79
CA GLU A 388 12.59 -22.85 -12.03
C GLU A 388 11.68 -22.39 -10.88
N ALA A 389 12.06 -21.33 -10.18
CA ALA A 389 11.25 -20.77 -9.10
C ALA A 389 9.85 -20.37 -9.61
N VAL A 390 9.76 -19.57 -10.68
CA VAL A 390 8.45 -19.14 -11.20
C VAL A 390 7.62 -20.31 -11.73
N ARG A 391 8.24 -21.31 -12.37
CA ARG A 391 7.55 -22.52 -12.83
C ARG A 391 6.96 -23.33 -11.68
N ARG A 392 7.73 -23.52 -10.60
CA ARG A 392 7.26 -24.24 -9.40
C ARG A 392 6.14 -23.50 -8.71
N LEU A 393 6.25 -22.19 -8.55
CA LEU A 393 5.22 -21.36 -7.90
C LEU A 393 3.89 -21.39 -8.67
N VAL A 394 3.92 -21.25 -9.99
CA VAL A 394 2.72 -21.38 -10.84
C VAL A 394 2.17 -22.81 -10.79
N GLY A 395 3.05 -23.82 -10.74
CA GLY A 395 2.66 -25.22 -10.53
C GLY A 395 1.85 -25.43 -9.25
N LEU A 396 2.34 -24.90 -8.12
CA LEU A 396 1.63 -24.96 -6.83
C LEU A 396 0.26 -24.29 -6.88
N ALA A 397 0.17 -23.10 -7.49
CA ALA A 397 -1.12 -22.41 -7.64
C ALA A 397 -2.13 -23.22 -8.48
N ARG A 398 -1.65 -23.90 -9.54
CA ARG A 398 -2.47 -24.80 -10.36
C ARG A 398 -2.91 -26.04 -9.60
N GLU A 399 -2.03 -26.65 -8.82
CA GLU A 399 -2.34 -27.81 -7.97
C GLU A 399 -3.38 -27.47 -6.90
N ALA A 400 -3.35 -26.24 -6.38
CA ALA A 400 -4.36 -25.70 -5.46
C ALA A 400 -5.70 -25.35 -6.15
N GLY A 401 -5.83 -25.59 -7.46
CA GLY A 401 -7.07 -25.44 -8.23
C GLY A 401 -7.21 -24.15 -9.03
N GLY A 402 -6.18 -23.28 -9.05
CA GLY A 402 -6.08 -22.11 -9.93
C GLY A 402 -7.35 -21.27 -10.08
N PRO A 403 -7.92 -20.75 -8.97
CA PRO A 403 -9.19 -20.02 -9.00
C PRO A 403 -9.09 -18.65 -9.67
N ASP A 404 -7.89 -18.07 -9.74
CA ASP A 404 -7.64 -16.78 -10.37
C ASP A 404 -6.43 -16.80 -11.32
N ASN A 405 -6.23 -15.68 -12.01
CA ASN A 405 -4.99 -15.41 -12.75
C ASN A 405 -3.80 -15.40 -11.79
N VAL A 406 -2.65 -15.86 -12.26
CA VAL A 406 -1.44 -15.96 -11.45
C VAL A 406 -0.31 -15.29 -12.20
N ALA A 407 0.25 -14.22 -11.64
CA ALA A 407 1.50 -13.64 -12.08
C ALA A 407 2.54 -13.73 -10.97
N CYS A 408 3.75 -14.13 -11.33
CA CYS A 408 4.89 -14.07 -10.44
C CYS A 408 6.18 -13.71 -11.18
N ALA A 409 7.09 -13.07 -10.46
CA ALA A 409 8.38 -12.67 -10.98
C ALA A 409 9.44 -12.85 -9.89
N VAL A 410 10.56 -13.48 -10.23
CA VAL A 410 11.65 -13.80 -9.31
C VAL A 410 12.94 -13.15 -9.81
N ALA A 411 13.74 -12.59 -8.90
CA ALA A 411 15.06 -12.05 -9.20
C ALA A 411 16.10 -12.49 -8.16
N ASP A 412 17.22 -13.00 -8.67
CA ASP A 412 18.43 -13.32 -7.90
C ASP A 412 19.44 -12.19 -8.04
N VAL A 413 19.95 -11.74 -6.91
CA VAL A 413 21.06 -10.80 -6.86
C VAL A 413 22.36 -11.58 -6.68
N ALA A 414 23.20 -11.57 -7.71
CA ALA A 414 24.53 -12.16 -7.68
C ALA A 414 25.61 -11.06 -7.71
N VAL A 415 26.82 -11.42 -7.29
CA VAL A 415 28.00 -10.59 -7.56
C VAL A 415 28.34 -10.76 -9.04
N GLU A 416 28.52 -9.65 -9.76
CA GLU A 416 29.04 -9.66 -11.13
C GLU A 416 30.51 -10.15 -11.06
N GLY A 417 30.76 -11.31 -11.68
CA GLY A 417 32.00 -12.07 -11.55
C GLY A 417 33.14 -11.60 -12.44
#